data_AF-A0A938TW20-F1
#
_entry.id   AF-A0A938TW20-F1
#
_cell.length_a   1.000
_cell.length_b   1.000
_cell.length_c   1.000
_cell.angle_alpha   90.00
_cell.angle_beta   90.00
_cell.angle_gamma   90.00
#
_symmetry.space_group_name_H-M   'P 1'
#
loop_
_entity.id
_entity.type
_entity.pdbx_description
1 polymer ?
#
loop_
_entity_poly.entity_id
_entity_poly.type
_entity_poly.pdbx_seq_one_letter_code
_entity_poly.pdbx_strand_id
1 'polypeptide(L)'
;MQKFFDAFAELANVKVPDADFTKIAAELNQIEKKYIAARESAEIIKNPRILCAASEQFAEPSLGFDLDVAVLEKTFPKCVEVERSLTAKRLRELLTKQRFDIVHLVLGVDADDADLIFSPIDFGTNKPATAAVDKMSAEGFGVLLKESNTKLVVLATCKALLLGVEVSHIANMAAADATITGEQAAEWEECFYGFLAEGKSLFKAFELTRSQSSTPIRPIRNKDVVFAVD
;
A
#
# COMPACT_ATOMS: atom_id res chain seq x y z
N MET A 1 -7.81 5.66 -37.88
CA MET A 1 -8.86 6.33 -37.09
C MET A 1 -9.65 7.36 -37.92
N GLN A 2 -9.00 8.31 -38.62
CA GLN A 2 -9.68 9.31 -39.46
C GLN A 2 -10.75 8.71 -40.39
N LYS A 3 -10.37 7.72 -41.22
CA LYS A 3 -11.29 7.04 -42.14
C LYS A 3 -12.53 6.40 -41.48
N PHE A 4 -12.44 6.04 -40.20
CA PHE A 4 -13.56 5.47 -39.44
C PHE A 4 -14.52 6.57 -38.96
N PHE A 5 -13.99 7.69 -38.47
CA PHE A 5 -14.79 8.85 -38.08
C PHE A 5 -15.47 9.52 -39.28
N ASP A 6 -14.78 9.61 -40.40
CA ASP A 6 -15.34 10.15 -41.64
C ASP A 6 -16.52 9.29 -42.13
N ALA A 7 -16.35 7.96 -42.15
CA ALA A 7 -17.41 7.02 -42.53
C ALA A 7 -18.61 7.03 -41.56
N PHE A 8 -18.36 7.17 -40.25
CA PHE A 8 -19.42 7.25 -39.24
C PHE A 8 -20.20 8.57 -39.33
N ALA A 9 -19.52 9.68 -39.55
CA ALA A 9 -20.14 11.00 -39.72
C ALA A 9 -20.99 11.09 -40.99
N GLU A 10 -20.54 10.45 -42.08
CA GLU A 10 -21.32 10.30 -43.30
C GLU A 10 -22.60 9.48 -43.05
N LEU A 11 -22.52 8.41 -42.25
CA LEU A 11 -23.66 7.55 -41.93
C LEU A 11 -24.66 8.19 -40.95
N ALA A 12 -24.16 8.96 -39.98
CA ALA A 12 -24.95 9.57 -38.92
C ALA A 12 -25.38 11.03 -39.23
N ASN A 13 -24.95 11.59 -40.36
CA ASN A 13 -25.20 12.97 -40.79
C ASN A 13 -24.82 14.01 -39.72
N VAL A 14 -23.69 13.78 -39.04
CA VAL A 14 -23.15 14.67 -38.01
C VAL A 14 -21.81 15.22 -38.48
N LYS A 15 -21.50 16.45 -38.09
CA LYS A 15 -20.22 17.08 -38.42
C LYS A 15 -19.12 16.45 -37.56
N VAL A 16 -18.08 15.90 -38.19
CA VAL A 16 -16.90 15.40 -37.46
C VAL A 16 -16.26 16.59 -36.73
N PRO A 17 -15.92 16.45 -35.43
CA PRO A 17 -15.09 17.43 -34.75
C PRO A 17 -13.77 17.62 -35.51
N ASP A 18 -13.28 18.85 -35.59
CA ASP A 18 -11.99 19.18 -36.21
C ASP A 18 -10.84 18.74 -35.29
N ALA A 19 -10.67 17.43 -35.14
CA ALA A 19 -9.69 16.82 -34.28
C ALA A 19 -8.43 16.52 -35.10
N ASP A 20 -7.31 17.13 -34.72
CA ASP A 20 -6.01 16.79 -35.29
C ASP A 20 -5.51 15.48 -34.67
N PHE A 21 -5.89 14.35 -35.28
CA PHE A 21 -5.46 13.03 -34.81
C PHE A 21 -3.95 12.82 -34.90
N THR A 22 -3.24 13.61 -35.71
CA THR A 22 -1.77 13.56 -35.78
C THR A 22 -1.18 14.16 -34.51
N LYS A 23 -1.71 15.31 -34.08
CA LYS A 23 -1.37 15.93 -32.80
C LYS A 23 -1.73 15.04 -31.62
N ILE A 24 -2.94 14.47 -31.60
CA ILE A 24 -3.37 13.54 -30.54
C ILE A 24 -2.46 12.31 -30.48
N ALA A 25 -2.09 11.72 -31.62
CA ALA A 25 -1.18 10.58 -31.67
C ALA A 25 0.24 10.97 -31.19
N ALA A 26 0.73 12.17 -31.51
CA ALA A 26 2.01 12.66 -31.03
C ALA A 26 1.99 12.90 -29.50
N GLU A 27 0.90 13.45 -28.96
CA GLU A 27 0.69 13.63 -27.53
C GLU A 27 0.62 12.28 -26.79
N LEU A 28 -0.14 11.31 -27.32
CA LEU A 28 -0.19 9.94 -26.80
C LEU A 28 1.19 9.27 -26.80
N ASN A 29 1.93 9.38 -27.90
CA ASN A 29 3.29 8.85 -27.98
C ASN A 29 4.26 9.51 -26.98
N GLN A 30 4.10 10.81 -26.72
CA GLN A 30 4.90 11.49 -25.69
C GLN A 30 4.52 11.01 -24.27
N ILE A 31 3.23 10.83 -24.00
CA ILE A 31 2.75 10.29 -22.72
C ILE A 31 3.28 8.87 -22.53
N GLU A 32 3.20 8.02 -23.56
CA GLU A 32 3.70 6.65 -23.54
C GLU A 32 5.23 6.59 -23.33
N LYS A 33 6.00 7.43 -24.04
CA LYS A 33 7.45 7.54 -23.81
C LYS A 33 7.80 7.99 -22.40
N LYS A 34 7.08 8.98 -21.85
CA LYS A 34 7.26 9.41 -20.45
C LYS A 34 6.93 8.29 -19.47
N TYR A 35 5.88 7.51 -19.76
CA TYR A 35 5.49 6.36 -18.95
C TYR A 35 6.55 5.25 -18.97
N ILE A 36 7.08 4.92 -20.15
CA ILE A 36 8.16 3.92 -20.32
C ILE A 36 9.43 4.37 -19.59
N ALA A 37 9.88 5.61 -19.81
CA ALA A 37 11.08 6.16 -19.15
C ALA A 37 10.93 6.21 -17.63
N ALA A 38 9.75 6.57 -17.11
CA ALA A 38 9.46 6.51 -15.68
C ALA A 38 9.55 5.08 -15.15
N ARG A 39 9.05 4.09 -15.91
CA ARG A 39 9.13 2.66 -15.58
C ARG A 39 10.57 2.14 -15.56
N GLU A 40 11.41 2.58 -16.49
CA GLU A 40 12.84 2.24 -16.54
C GLU A 40 13.67 2.94 -15.45
N SER A 41 13.15 4.03 -14.87
CA SER A 41 13.77 4.79 -13.78
C SER A 41 13.37 4.33 -12.37
N ALA A 42 12.49 3.33 -12.26
CA ALA A 42 12.01 2.86 -10.96
C ALA A 42 13.17 2.38 -10.09
N GLU A 43 13.19 2.84 -8.83
CA GLU A 43 14.21 2.46 -7.87
C GLU A 43 14.09 0.96 -7.56
N ILE A 44 15.22 0.24 -7.66
CA ILE A 44 15.28 -1.20 -7.35
C ILE A 44 15.83 -1.36 -5.93
N ILE A 45 15.03 -1.97 -5.07
CA ILE A 45 15.36 -2.27 -3.67
C ILE A 45 15.67 -3.75 -3.58
N LYS A 46 16.96 -4.09 -3.44
CA LYS A 46 17.41 -5.48 -3.27
C LYS A 46 17.33 -5.91 -1.82
N ASN A 47 16.89 -7.14 -1.58
CA ASN A 47 16.77 -7.76 -0.24
C ASN A 47 16.05 -6.82 0.74
N PRO A 48 14.78 -6.47 0.46
CA PRO A 48 14.06 -5.49 1.26
C PRO A 48 14.02 -5.91 2.72
N ARG A 49 14.21 -4.96 3.64
CA ARG A 49 13.98 -5.18 5.07
C ARG A 49 12.53 -4.92 5.39
N ILE A 50 11.86 -5.90 5.99
CA ILE A 50 10.42 -5.86 6.26
C ILE A 50 10.19 -5.89 7.76
N LEU A 51 9.46 -4.91 8.28
CA LEU A 51 8.86 -4.99 9.61
C LEU A 51 7.43 -5.49 9.45
N CYS A 52 7.11 -6.65 10.02
CA CYS A 52 5.74 -7.15 10.14
C CYS A 52 5.36 -7.09 11.62
N ALA A 53 4.44 -6.20 11.98
CA ALA A 53 4.16 -5.93 13.39
C ALA A 53 2.68 -5.75 13.68
N ALA A 54 2.26 -6.17 14.87
CA ALA A 54 0.91 -5.98 15.36
C ALA A 54 0.91 -5.44 16.78
N SER A 55 -0.13 -4.71 17.16
CA SER A 55 -0.41 -4.48 18.57
C SER A 55 -0.84 -5.80 19.23
N GLU A 56 -0.74 -5.87 20.56
CA GLU A 56 -1.00 -7.12 21.30
C GLU A 56 -2.38 -7.72 20.99
N GLN A 57 -3.42 -6.90 20.91
CA GLN A 57 -4.77 -7.36 20.56
C GLN A 57 -4.82 -7.96 19.15
N PHE A 58 -4.20 -7.32 18.16
CA PHE A 58 -4.24 -7.78 16.78
C PHE A 58 -3.32 -8.98 16.50
N ALA A 59 -2.38 -9.28 17.40
CA ALA A 59 -1.58 -10.50 17.35
C ALA A 59 -2.31 -11.74 17.88
N GLU A 60 -3.55 -11.61 18.37
CA GLU A 60 -4.37 -12.75 18.76
C GLU A 60 -4.58 -13.71 17.57
N PRO A 61 -4.48 -15.04 17.77
CA PRO A 61 -4.56 -16.02 16.67
C PRO A 61 -5.84 -15.93 15.83
N SER A 62 -6.94 -15.48 16.43
CA SER A 62 -8.24 -15.32 15.78
C SER A 62 -8.30 -14.17 14.77
N LEU A 63 -7.33 -13.26 14.78
CA LEU A 63 -7.32 -12.07 13.92
C LEU A 63 -6.39 -12.19 12.71
N GLY A 64 -5.65 -13.30 12.61
CA GLY A 64 -4.93 -13.68 11.39
C GLY A 64 -3.54 -13.10 11.21
N PHE A 65 -2.96 -12.41 12.19
CA PHE A 65 -1.58 -11.88 12.07
C PHE A 65 -0.54 -12.96 11.76
N ASP A 66 -0.75 -14.20 12.22
CA ASP A 66 0.11 -15.34 11.88
C ASP A 66 0.05 -15.72 10.40
N LEU A 67 -1.07 -15.46 9.72
CA LEU A 67 -1.21 -15.67 8.29
C LEU A 67 -0.35 -14.64 7.55
N ASP A 68 -0.42 -13.37 7.95
CA ASP A 68 0.37 -12.28 7.35
C ASP A 68 1.87 -12.56 7.47
N VAL A 69 2.33 -12.98 8.66
CA VAL A 69 3.72 -13.41 8.91
C VAL A 69 4.10 -14.58 7.99
N ALA A 70 3.26 -15.60 7.88
CA ALA A 70 3.54 -16.77 7.06
C ALA A 70 3.67 -16.41 5.57
N VAL A 71 2.81 -15.51 5.06
CA VAL A 71 2.88 -15.02 3.67
C VAL A 71 4.18 -14.25 3.43
N LEU A 72 4.54 -13.34 4.33
CA LEU A 72 5.73 -12.52 4.21
C LEU A 72 7.01 -13.36 4.31
N GLU A 73 7.12 -14.29 5.26
CA GLU A 73 8.30 -15.14 5.42
C GLU A 73 8.48 -16.11 4.26
N LYS A 74 7.38 -16.63 3.71
CA LYS A 74 7.38 -17.47 2.50
C LYS A 74 7.85 -16.69 1.28
N THR A 75 7.40 -15.45 1.13
CA THR A 75 7.69 -14.61 -0.04
C THR A 75 9.06 -13.94 0.03
N PHE A 76 9.47 -13.51 1.22
CA PHE A 76 10.71 -12.77 1.49
C PHE A 76 11.53 -13.47 2.60
N PRO A 77 12.11 -14.64 2.31
CA PRO A 77 12.82 -15.41 3.33
C PRO A 77 14.00 -14.61 3.90
N LYS A 78 14.12 -14.60 5.24
CA LYS A 78 15.18 -13.90 6.01
C LYS A 78 15.15 -12.36 5.93
N CYS A 79 14.11 -11.79 5.34
CA CYS A 79 13.92 -10.34 5.23
C CYS A 79 12.96 -9.75 6.27
N VAL A 80 12.25 -10.61 7.01
CA VAL A 80 11.13 -10.22 7.89
C VAL A 80 11.56 -10.18 9.35
N GLU A 81 11.31 -9.05 10.01
CA GLU A 81 11.38 -8.86 11.46
C GLU A 81 9.95 -8.80 12.00
N VAL A 82 9.62 -9.69 12.95
CA VAL A 82 8.25 -9.87 13.46
C VAL A 82 8.12 -9.30 14.87
N GLU A 83 7.10 -8.47 15.11
CA GLU A 83 6.81 -7.86 16.43
C GLU A 83 5.33 -8.05 16.80
N ARG A 84 5.04 -8.83 17.85
CA ARG A 84 3.67 -9.24 18.24
C ARG A 84 3.01 -8.39 19.33
N SER A 85 3.78 -7.48 19.91
CA SER A 85 3.31 -6.63 21.01
C SER A 85 3.86 -5.22 20.79
N LEU A 86 3.58 -4.68 19.61
CA LEU A 86 4.07 -3.37 19.21
C LEU A 86 3.45 -2.29 20.09
N THR A 87 4.31 -1.40 20.59
CA THR A 87 3.94 -0.18 21.32
C THR A 87 4.46 1.04 20.56
N ALA A 88 3.93 2.24 20.83
CA ALA A 88 4.42 3.45 20.19
C ALA A 88 5.90 3.70 20.49
N LYS A 89 6.33 3.38 21.72
CA LYS A 89 7.74 3.43 22.12
C LYS A 89 8.59 2.46 21.30
N ARG A 90 8.16 1.19 21.17
CA ARG A 90 8.89 0.17 20.42
C ARG A 90 8.99 0.52 18.93
N LEU A 91 7.89 0.97 18.32
CA LEU A 91 7.89 1.39 16.92
C LEU A 91 8.87 2.55 16.69
N ARG A 92 8.89 3.54 17.59
CA ARG A 92 9.85 4.65 17.54
C ARG A 92 11.29 4.15 17.62
N GLU A 93 11.60 3.24 18.53
CA GLU A 93 12.94 2.66 18.64
C GLU A 93 13.35 1.91 17.37
N LEU A 94 12.45 1.12 16.80
CA LEU A 94 12.70 0.35 15.57
C LEU A 94 12.97 1.28 14.39
N LEU A 95 12.07 2.23 14.12
CA LEU A 95 12.16 3.09 12.94
C LEU A 95 13.24 4.17 13.02
N THR A 96 13.71 4.52 14.22
CA THR A 96 14.85 5.45 14.40
C THR A 96 16.22 4.77 14.37
N LYS A 97 16.29 3.47 14.71
CA LYS A 97 17.56 2.73 14.78
C LYS A 97 17.80 1.83 13.58
N GLN A 98 16.75 1.51 12.84
CA GLN A 98 16.79 0.55 11.75
C GLN A 98 16.08 1.10 10.51
N ARG A 99 16.52 0.62 9.36
CA ARG A 99 15.88 0.86 8.06
C ARG A 99 14.92 -0.29 7.76
N PHE A 100 13.69 0.03 7.42
CA PHE A 100 12.70 -0.91 6.87
C PHE A 100 12.13 -0.35 5.57
N ASP A 101 12.29 -1.12 4.49
CA ASP A 101 11.78 -0.77 3.16
C ASP A 101 10.27 -0.97 3.07
N ILE A 102 9.77 -1.99 3.78
CA ILE A 102 8.35 -2.30 3.91
C ILE A 102 7.99 -2.32 5.41
N VAL A 103 6.96 -1.59 5.79
CA VAL A 103 6.38 -1.60 7.12
C VAL A 103 4.95 -2.11 7.02
N HIS A 104 4.73 -3.36 7.40
CA HIS A 104 3.43 -4.00 7.47
C HIS A 104 2.93 -3.94 8.92
N LEU A 105 1.82 -3.24 9.17
CA LEU A 105 1.24 -3.10 10.51
C LEU A 105 -0.20 -3.59 10.57
N VAL A 106 -0.51 -4.28 11.67
CA VAL A 106 -1.86 -4.71 12.05
C VAL A 106 -2.20 -4.13 13.43
N LEU A 107 -2.85 -2.96 13.45
CA LEU A 107 -3.20 -2.24 14.68
C LEU A 107 -4.38 -1.28 14.46
N GLY A 108 -4.96 -0.78 15.55
CA GLY A 108 -6.08 0.16 15.48
C GLY A 108 -5.65 1.52 14.93
N VAL A 109 -6.49 2.16 14.11
CA VAL A 109 -6.31 3.55 13.68
C VAL A 109 -7.55 4.33 14.11
N ASP A 110 -7.35 5.45 14.80
CA ASP A 110 -8.46 6.31 15.20
C ASP A 110 -9.10 6.95 13.96
N ALA A 111 -10.42 6.90 13.88
CA ALA A 111 -11.15 7.38 12.71
C ALA A 111 -11.19 8.91 12.58
N ASP A 112 -10.95 9.64 13.68
CA ASP A 112 -11.10 11.10 13.70
C ASP A 112 -9.79 11.84 13.40
N ASP A 113 -8.68 11.38 13.97
CA ASP A 113 -7.37 12.03 13.90
C ASP A 113 -6.30 11.20 13.15
N ALA A 114 -6.65 9.97 12.72
CA ALA A 114 -5.74 9.03 12.06
C ALA A 114 -4.56 8.56 12.91
N ASP A 115 -4.59 8.77 14.23
CA ASP A 115 -3.56 8.29 15.13
C ASP A 115 -3.52 6.76 15.16
N LEU A 116 -2.31 6.20 15.22
CA LEU A 116 -2.12 4.77 15.44
C LEU A 116 -2.37 4.47 16.93
N ILE A 117 -3.19 3.46 17.18
CA ILE A 117 -3.59 3.00 18.52
C ILE A 117 -2.92 1.64 18.77
N PHE A 118 -2.03 1.60 19.76
CA PHE A 118 -1.30 0.39 20.16
C PHE A 118 -1.96 -0.32 21.34
N SER A 119 -2.84 0.37 22.07
CA SER A 119 -3.68 -0.24 23.11
C SER A 119 -4.88 -0.97 22.52
N PRO A 120 -5.53 -1.87 23.28
CA PRO A 120 -6.76 -2.52 22.85
C PRO A 120 -7.85 -1.53 22.45
N ILE A 121 -8.55 -1.83 21.36
CA ILE A 121 -9.72 -1.10 20.87
C ILE A 121 -10.98 -1.94 21.00
N ASP A 122 -12.12 -1.27 21.09
CA ASP A 122 -13.43 -1.87 20.89
C ASP A 122 -13.69 -1.99 19.38
N PHE A 123 -13.83 -3.21 18.85
CA PHE A 123 -14.02 -3.43 17.41
C PHE A 123 -15.34 -2.87 16.85
N GLY A 124 -16.36 -2.68 17.69
CA GLY A 124 -17.65 -2.12 17.27
C GLY A 124 -17.58 -0.62 17.03
N THR A 125 -16.83 0.10 17.86
CA THR A 125 -16.69 1.56 17.83
C THR A 125 -15.39 2.04 17.20
N ASN A 126 -14.38 1.17 17.09
CA ASN A 126 -13.02 1.47 16.69
C ASN A 126 -12.36 2.56 17.56
N LYS A 127 -12.69 2.56 18.86
CA LYS A 127 -12.16 3.50 19.86
C LYS A 127 -11.37 2.75 20.94
N PRO A 128 -10.44 3.41 21.64
CA PRO A 128 -9.70 2.79 22.74
C PRO A 128 -10.62 2.16 23.78
N ALA A 129 -10.36 0.91 24.15
CA ALA A 129 -11.10 0.18 25.19
C ALA A 129 -10.58 0.49 26.61
N THR A 130 -9.46 1.21 26.72
CA THR A 130 -8.79 1.53 27.99
C THR A 130 -8.67 3.04 28.20
N ALA A 131 -8.62 3.48 29.48
CA ALA A 131 -8.46 4.89 29.82
C ALA A 131 -7.05 5.41 29.53
N ALA A 132 -6.02 4.59 29.77
CA ALA A 132 -4.66 4.86 29.36
C ALA A 132 -4.46 4.32 27.94
N VAL A 133 -4.22 5.21 26.98
CA VAL A 133 -4.09 4.85 25.58
C VAL A 133 -2.66 5.11 25.11
N ASP A 134 -2.00 4.06 24.62
CA ASP A 134 -0.75 4.18 23.87
C ASP A 134 -1.09 4.54 22.41
N LYS A 135 -0.73 5.77 22.03
CA LYS A 135 -1.02 6.36 20.71
C LYS A 135 0.24 6.96 20.09
N MET A 136 0.26 7.00 18.75
CA MET A 136 1.22 7.77 17.97
C MET A 136 0.47 8.61 16.95
N SER A 137 0.81 9.89 16.87
CA SER A 137 0.18 10.76 15.88
C SER A 137 0.51 10.34 14.46
N ALA A 138 -0.43 10.54 13.53
CA ALA A 138 -0.21 10.28 12.11
C ALA A 138 1.03 11.03 11.57
N GLU A 139 1.19 12.31 11.94
CA GLU A 139 2.36 13.12 11.62
C GLU A 139 3.65 12.51 12.19
N GLY A 140 3.63 12.12 13.47
CA GLY A 140 4.78 11.51 14.14
C GLY A 140 5.21 10.20 13.48
N PHE A 141 4.24 9.40 13.03
CA PHE A 141 4.51 8.20 12.25
C PHE A 141 5.12 8.52 10.89
N GLY A 142 4.59 9.52 10.18
CA GLY A 142 5.17 10.00 8.92
C GLY A 142 6.66 10.37 9.06
N VAL A 143 7.00 11.11 10.12
CA VAL A 143 8.41 11.46 10.41
C VAL A 143 9.27 10.20 10.60
N LEU A 144 8.77 9.18 11.31
CA LEU A 144 9.50 7.93 11.52
C LEU A 144 9.67 7.10 10.24
N LEU A 145 8.64 7.05 9.38
CA LEU A 145 8.74 6.38 8.08
C LEU A 145 9.80 7.03 7.18
N LYS A 146 9.87 8.37 7.21
CA LYS A 146 10.89 9.13 6.49
C LYS A 146 12.28 8.82 7.03
N GLU A 147 12.45 8.79 8.35
CA GLU A 147 13.72 8.45 9.00
C GLU A 147 14.18 7.03 8.64
N SER A 148 13.26 6.07 8.63
CA SER A 148 13.54 4.67 8.26
C SER A 148 13.68 4.45 6.74
N ASN A 149 13.51 5.50 5.92
CA ASN A 149 13.50 5.45 4.45
C ASN A 149 12.52 4.40 3.88
N THR A 150 11.36 4.27 4.53
CA THR A 150 10.32 3.31 4.14
C THR A 150 9.71 3.68 2.79
N LYS A 151 9.47 2.67 1.95
CA LYS A 151 8.96 2.85 0.58
C LYS A 151 7.51 2.37 0.43
N LEU A 152 7.11 1.44 1.28
CA LEU A 152 5.78 0.88 1.32
C LEU A 152 5.32 0.67 2.77
N VAL A 153 4.13 1.15 3.07
CA VAL A 153 3.39 0.83 4.30
C VAL A 153 2.19 -0.03 3.92
N VAL A 154 1.95 -1.12 4.64
CA VAL A 154 0.73 -1.92 4.50
C VAL A 154 0.00 -1.88 5.83
N LEU A 155 -1.23 -1.35 5.82
CA LEU A 155 -2.13 -1.35 6.97
C LEU A 155 -3.31 -2.25 6.65
N ALA A 156 -3.29 -3.45 7.21
CA ALA A 156 -4.37 -4.44 7.08
C ALA A 156 -5.53 -4.16 8.05
N THR A 157 -5.74 -2.90 8.45
CA THR A 157 -6.81 -2.51 9.38
C THR A 157 -7.76 -1.50 8.78
N CYS A 158 -8.99 -1.52 9.30
CA CYS A 158 -10.12 -0.76 8.78
C CYS A 158 -9.89 0.75 8.93
N LYS A 159 -10.40 1.54 7.97
CA LYS A 159 -10.53 3.01 8.07
C LYS A 159 -9.22 3.79 8.14
N ALA A 160 -8.12 3.23 7.64
CA ALA A 160 -6.82 3.89 7.63
C ALA A 160 -6.59 4.87 6.45
N LEU A 161 -7.64 5.25 5.72
CA LEU A 161 -7.50 6.15 4.55
C LEU A 161 -7.02 7.56 4.92
N LEU A 162 -7.44 8.09 6.08
CA LEU A 162 -6.99 9.41 6.53
C LEU A 162 -5.48 9.40 6.84
N LEU A 163 -4.99 8.34 7.48
CA LEU A 163 -3.55 8.10 7.66
C LEU A 163 -2.83 8.00 6.32
N GLY A 164 -3.50 7.43 5.32
CA GLY A 164 -3.02 7.38 3.94
C GLY A 164 -2.67 8.75 3.36
N VAL A 165 -3.43 9.80 3.68
CA VAL A 165 -3.14 11.16 3.21
C VAL A 165 -1.80 11.65 3.77
N GLU A 166 -1.58 11.47 5.08
CA GLU A 166 -0.33 11.85 5.75
C GLU A 166 0.88 11.07 5.21
N VAL A 167 0.71 9.76 4.98
CA VAL A 167 1.78 8.89 4.46
C VAL A 167 2.06 9.15 2.98
N SER A 168 1.10 9.64 2.20
CA SER A 168 1.17 9.75 0.73
C SER A 168 2.34 10.58 0.21
N HIS A 169 2.85 11.52 1.01
CA HIS A 169 3.99 12.37 0.65
C HIS A 169 5.34 11.73 0.95
N ILE A 170 5.35 10.59 1.66
CA ILE A 170 6.55 9.96 2.23
C ILE A 170 6.78 8.58 1.63
N ALA A 171 5.74 7.73 1.62
CA ALA A 171 5.81 6.36 1.17
C ALA A 171 4.54 5.99 0.39
N ASN A 172 4.59 4.88 -0.33
CA ASN A 172 3.38 4.25 -0.84
C ASN A 172 2.65 3.59 0.32
N MET A 173 1.33 3.47 0.23
CA MET A 173 0.54 2.80 1.25
C MET A 173 -0.53 1.90 0.65
N ALA A 174 -0.75 0.73 1.26
CA ALA A 174 -1.90 -0.13 1.04
C ALA A 174 -2.77 -0.09 2.30
N ALA A 175 -4.05 0.23 2.17
CA ALA A 175 -4.94 0.37 3.32
C ALA A 175 -6.33 -0.19 3.02
N ALA A 176 -6.94 -0.90 3.97
CA ALA A 176 -8.31 -1.38 3.83
C ALA A 176 -9.32 -0.22 3.97
N ASP A 177 -10.23 -0.06 3.00
CA ASP A 177 -11.32 0.94 3.06
C ASP A 177 -12.60 0.41 3.74
N ALA A 178 -12.65 -0.89 4.02
CA ALA A 178 -13.74 -1.56 4.72
C ALA A 178 -13.17 -2.63 5.68
N THR A 179 -14.07 -3.25 6.46
CA THR A 179 -13.70 -4.36 7.33
C THR A 179 -13.31 -5.59 6.53
N ILE A 180 -12.16 -6.17 6.88
CA ILE A 180 -11.63 -7.40 6.31
C ILE A 180 -11.30 -8.40 7.42
N THR A 181 -11.42 -9.68 7.13
CA THR A 181 -10.92 -10.75 8.01
C THR A 181 -9.42 -10.98 7.77
N GLY A 182 -8.76 -11.64 8.72
CA GLY A 182 -7.35 -12.03 8.55
C GLY A 182 -7.14 -12.92 7.33
N GLU A 183 -8.07 -13.81 7.00
CA GLU A 183 -7.98 -14.64 5.79
C GLU A 183 -8.08 -13.82 4.51
N GLN A 184 -8.94 -12.80 4.49
CA GLN A 184 -9.06 -11.89 3.33
C GLN A 184 -7.83 -11.01 3.15
N ALA A 185 -7.19 -10.61 4.26
CA ALA A 185 -5.91 -9.91 4.24
C ALA A 185 -4.83 -10.84 3.68
N ALA A 186 -4.65 -12.03 4.25
CA ALA A 186 -3.67 -13.02 3.81
C ALA A 186 -3.82 -13.41 2.33
N GLU A 187 -5.04 -13.62 1.82
CA GLU A 187 -5.27 -13.91 0.40
C GLU A 187 -4.83 -12.75 -0.51
N TRP A 188 -5.14 -11.50 -0.10
CA TRP A 188 -4.68 -10.32 -0.82
C TRP A 188 -3.15 -10.21 -0.79
N GLU A 189 -2.54 -10.49 0.36
CA GLU A 189 -1.11 -10.44 0.59
C GLU A 189 -0.35 -11.49 -0.24
N GLU A 190 -0.85 -12.72 -0.31
CA GLU A 190 -0.25 -13.77 -1.14
C GLU A 190 -0.15 -13.32 -2.61
N CYS A 191 -1.23 -12.72 -3.11
CA CYS A 191 -1.28 -12.20 -4.47
C CYS A 191 -0.34 -10.99 -4.64
N PHE A 192 -0.43 -10.02 -3.73
CA PHE A 192 0.30 -8.77 -3.82
C PHE A 192 1.80 -8.94 -3.64
N TYR A 193 2.23 -9.56 -2.54
CA TYR A 193 3.64 -9.81 -2.27
C TYR A 193 4.23 -10.80 -3.28
N GLY A 194 3.44 -11.77 -3.76
CA GLY A 194 3.85 -12.66 -4.84
C GLY A 194 4.28 -11.89 -6.10
N PHE A 195 3.49 -10.90 -6.54
CA PHE A 195 3.89 -10.05 -7.66
C PHE A 195 5.12 -9.18 -7.38
N LEU A 196 5.29 -8.71 -6.15
CA LEU A 196 6.52 -7.99 -5.78
C LEU A 196 7.74 -8.90 -5.88
N ALA A 197 7.67 -10.13 -5.38
CA ALA A 197 8.76 -11.10 -5.47
C ALA A 197 9.07 -11.55 -6.91
N GLU A 198 8.09 -11.53 -7.82
CA GLU A 198 8.31 -11.71 -9.27
C GLU A 198 8.99 -10.50 -9.95
N GLY A 199 9.35 -9.46 -9.20
CA GLY A 199 10.00 -8.25 -9.72
C GLY A 199 9.04 -7.33 -10.47
N LYS A 200 7.72 -7.44 -10.25
CA LYS A 200 6.79 -6.41 -10.74
C LYS A 200 7.02 -5.12 -9.95
N SER A 201 6.88 -3.98 -10.62
CA SER A 201 6.86 -2.70 -9.89
C SER A 201 5.66 -2.64 -8.96
N LEU A 202 5.78 -1.85 -7.90
CA LEU A 202 4.76 -1.70 -6.87
C LEU A 202 3.40 -1.29 -7.47
N PHE A 203 3.41 -0.34 -8.41
CA PHE A 203 2.16 0.07 -9.07
C PHE A 203 1.55 -1.05 -9.89
N LYS A 204 2.38 -1.85 -10.58
CA LYS A 204 1.91 -2.99 -11.36
C LYS A 204 1.37 -4.10 -10.46
N ALA A 205 2.02 -4.38 -9.34
CA ALA A 205 1.56 -5.34 -8.35
C ALA A 205 0.17 -4.95 -7.80
N PHE A 206 -0.04 -3.68 -7.46
CA PHE A 206 -1.37 -3.20 -7.05
C PHE A 206 -2.44 -3.43 -8.13
N GLU A 207 -2.14 -3.13 -9.40
CA GLU A 207 -3.09 -3.31 -10.51
C GLU A 207 -3.44 -4.77 -10.74
N LEU A 208 -2.44 -5.65 -10.72
CA LEU A 208 -2.63 -7.09 -10.91
C LEU A 208 -3.39 -7.71 -9.73
N THR A 209 -3.06 -7.31 -8.50
CA THR A 209 -3.75 -7.79 -7.29
C THR A 209 -5.23 -7.39 -7.32
N ARG A 210 -5.53 -6.13 -7.67
CA ARG A 210 -6.93 -5.65 -7.78
C ARG A 210 -7.73 -6.42 -8.83
N SER A 211 -7.09 -6.99 -9.85
CA SER A 211 -7.77 -7.80 -10.86
C SER A 211 -8.04 -9.24 -10.43
N GLN A 212 -7.43 -9.69 -9.33
CA GLN A 212 -7.48 -11.07 -8.83
C GLN A 212 -8.12 -11.21 -7.46
N SER A 213 -8.11 -10.14 -6.64
CA SER A 213 -8.67 -10.11 -5.30
C SER A 213 -9.78 -9.07 -5.20
N SER A 214 -10.87 -9.43 -4.51
CA SER A 214 -11.95 -8.51 -4.15
C SER A 214 -11.72 -7.82 -2.80
N THR A 215 -10.61 -8.10 -2.11
CA THR A 215 -10.32 -7.50 -0.80
C THR A 215 -10.24 -5.98 -0.94
N PRO A 216 -10.95 -5.21 -0.08
CA PRO A 216 -11.10 -3.76 -0.19
C PRO A 216 -9.85 -2.95 0.19
N ILE A 217 -8.65 -3.40 -0.21
CA ILE A 217 -7.40 -2.69 0.01
C ILE A 217 -7.14 -1.71 -1.15
N ARG A 218 -6.84 -0.46 -0.79
CA ARG A 218 -6.63 0.65 -1.72
C ARG A 218 -5.18 1.10 -1.72
N PRO A 219 -4.59 1.31 -2.91
CA PRO A 219 -3.28 1.92 -3.02
C PRO A 219 -3.36 3.44 -2.88
N ILE A 220 -2.51 3.99 -2.02
CA ILE A 220 -2.10 5.39 -2.03
C ILE A 220 -0.69 5.44 -2.63
N ARG A 221 -0.57 6.09 -3.78
CA ARG A 221 0.65 6.08 -4.60
C ARG A 221 1.54 7.29 -4.28
N ASN A 222 2.83 7.02 -4.12
CA ASN A 222 3.90 8.02 -4.03
C ASN A 222 4.83 7.87 -5.25
N LYS A 223 5.92 7.11 -5.11
CA LYS A 223 6.91 6.83 -6.16
C LYS A 223 6.93 5.33 -6.45
N ASP A 224 6.94 4.95 -7.72
CA ASP A 224 7.03 3.55 -8.10
C ASP A 224 8.43 2.98 -7.79
N VAL A 225 8.45 1.75 -7.31
CA VAL A 225 9.67 1.03 -6.89
C VAL A 225 9.53 -0.44 -7.27
N VAL A 226 10.66 -1.15 -7.38
CA VAL A 226 10.71 -2.61 -7.57
C VAL A 226 11.42 -3.22 -6.37
N PHE A 227 10.80 -4.21 -5.75
CA PHE A 227 11.45 -5.01 -4.69
C PHE A 227 12.02 -6.27 -5.34
N ALA A 228 13.30 -6.53 -5.15
CA ALA A 228 13.98 -7.69 -5.70
C ALA A 228 14.44 -8.61 -4.57
N VAL A 229 14.08 -9.89 -4.66
CA VAL A 229 14.55 -10.95 -3.76
C VAL A 229 15.68 -11.68 -4.48
N ASP A 230 16.87 -11.72 -3.86
CA ASP A 230 18.02 -12.46 -4.41
C ASP A 230 17.94 -13.98 -4.10
#